data_AF-A0A3N5WHT7-F1
#
_entry.id   AF-A0A3N5WHT7-F1
#
_cell.length_a   1.000
_cell.length_b   1.000
_cell.length_c   1.000
_cell.angle_alpha   90.00
_cell.angle_beta   90.00
_cell.angle_gamma   90.00
#
_symmetry.space_group_name_H-M   'P 1'
#
loop_
_entity.id
_entity.type
_entity.pdbx_description
1 polymer ?
#
loop_
_entity_poly.entity_id
_entity_poly.type
_entity_poly.pdbx_seq_one_letter_code
_entity_poly.pdbx_strand_id
1 'polypeptide(L)'
;MGSMRNLAPALLPRLETRRLEGLDLGPGTIDPFYDGYSLVNLPASICHWLGAPAFGGPPLGVEILDLYQQSFQHVILLVVDGMGLNTLEEALRHSANDPNLAIWGEMAEDGALAPLTSIAPSTTAAALTSFWTGRTPAEHGVVGFEVWLKEYSMIANMIYHSPASFNGDFGSLRKTGFDPETFLPVPTFGPHLVRSGVRPYAFQHHSIAYSGLSTMLLRGAEVSPFRSLSDLWVSVNLLLDARPAERSYIYIYWGDLDEHSHRFGPGDSRVALELA
;
A
#
# COMPACT_ATOMS: atom_id res chain seq x y z
N MET A 1 -11.37 -25.73 12.71
CA MET A 1 -10.24 -25.07 12.02
C MET A 1 -10.60 -24.97 10.55
N GLY A 2 -10.92 -23.77 10.10
CA GLY A 2 -11.18 -23.51 8.69
C GLY A 2 -9.85 -23.53 7.93
N SER A 3 -9.84 -24.14 6.76
CA SER A 3 -8.72 -23.97 5.82
C SER A 3 -8.81 -22.56 5.25
N MET A 4 -7.67 -21.84 5.17
CA MET A 4 -7.58 -20.53 4.51
C MET A 4 -8.27 -20.60 3.13
N ARG A 5 -9.10 -19.60 2.82
CA ARG A 5 -9.72 -19.51 1.49
C ARG A 5 -8.68 -19.03 0.50
N ASN A 6 -8.14 -19.94 -0.31
CA ASN A 6 -7.15 -19.59 -1.32
C ASN A 6 -7.79 -19.38 -2.70
N LEU A 7 -7.84 -18.14 -3.16
CA LEU A 7 -8.33 -17.75 -4.49
C LEU A 7 -7.23 -17.75 -5.56
N ALA A 8 -5.96 -17.93 -5.20
CA ALA A 8 -4.84 -17.90 -6.13
C ALA A 8 -4.99 -18.87 -7.31
N PRO A 9 -5.40 -20.15 -7.12
CA PRO A 9 -5.56 -21.08 -8.25
C PRO A 9 -6.59 -20.62 -9.29
N ALA A 10 -7.59 -19.85 -8.88
CA ALA A 10 -8.65 -19.34 -9.77
C ALA A 10 -8.27 -17.99 -10.42
N LEU A 11 -7.55 -17.14 -9.68
CA LEU A 11 -7.23 -15.78 -10.12
C LEU A 11 -5.92 -15.70 -10.92
N LEU A 12 -4.85 -16.42 -10.54
CA LEU A 12 -3.54 -16.33 -11.19
C LEU A 12 -3.58 -16.52 -12.71
N PRO A 13 -4.26 -17.54 -13.27
CA PRO A 13 -4.30 -17.72 -14.72
C PRO A 13 -4.94 -16.51 -15.45
N ARG A 14 -5.90 -15.83 -14.81
CA ARG A 14 -6.55 -14.64 -15.36
C ARG A 14 -5.62 -13.43 -15.31
N LEU A 15 -4.86 -13.28 -14.23
CA LEU A 15 -3.89 -12.19 -14.09
C LEU A 15 -2.72 -12.35 -15.07
N GLU A 16 -2.19 -13.57 -15.20
CA GLU A 16 -1.06 -13.89 -16.08
C GLU A 16 -1.37 -13.75 -17.57
N THR A 17 -2.65 -13.88 -17.97
CA THR A 17 -3.09 -13.76 -19.37
C THR A 17 -3.62 -12.37 -19.72
N ARG A 18 -3.91 -11.52 -18.74
CA ARG A 18 -4.32 -10.13 -18.97
C ARG A 18 -3.20 -9.35 -19.66
N ARG A 19 -3.52 -8.65 -20.74
CA ARG A 19 -2.61 -7.73 -21.41
C ARG A 19 -3.24 -6.36 -21.56
N LEU A 20 -2.54 -5.30 -21.18
CA LEU A 20 -3.00 -3.93 -21.38
C LEU A 20 -2.83 -3.53 -22.85
N GLU A 21 -3.85 -2.90 -23.41
CA GLU A 21 -3.79 -2.47 -24.80
C GLU A 21 -2.73 -1.37 -24.97
N GLY A 22 -1.87 -1.51 -25.97
CA GLY A 22 -0.81 -0.53 -26.26
C GLY A 22 0.40 -0.59 -25.33
N LEU A 23 0.46 -1.56 -24.41
CA LEU A 23 1.62 -1.80 -23.54
C LEU A 23 2.12 -3.23 -23.74
N ASP A 24 3.36 -3.39 -24.17
CA ASP A 24 4.07 -4.67 -24.19
C ASP A 24 5.22 -4.61 -23.21
N LEU A 25 5.06 -5.25 -22.06
CA LEU A 25 6.08 -5.33 -21.02
C LEU A 25 7.12 -6.44 -21.28
N GLY A 26 6.91 -7.24 -22.32
CA GLY A 26 7.79 -8.34 -22.72
C GLY A 26 7.39 -9.70 -22.13
N PRO A 27 8.18 -10.75 -22.42
CA PRO A 27 7.88 -12.09 -21.94
C PRO A 27 8.10 -12.20 -20.43
N GLY A 28 7.20 -12.92 -19.74
CA GLY A 28 7.31 -13.21 -18.32
C GLY A 28 6.85 -12.09 -17.38
N THR A 29 6.33 -10.98 -17.91
CA THR A 29 5.74 -9.91 -17.11
C THR A 29 4.25 -10.11 -16.90
N ILE A 30 3.74 -9.55 -15.80
CA ILE A 30 2.32 -9.49 -15.49
C ILE A 30 1.86 -8.05 -15.65
N ASP A 31 0.92 -7.82 -16.57
CA ASP A 31 0.36 -6.49 -16.78
C ASP A 31 -0.62 -6.15 -15.65
N PRO A 32 -0.71 -4.87 -15.25
CA PRO A 32 -1.71 -4.44 -14.28
C PRO A 32 -3.15 -4.72 -14.75
N PHE A 33 -3.97 -5.21 -13.82
CA PHE A 33 -5.39 -5.49 -14.03
C PHE A 33 -6.23 -4.44 -13.29
N TYR A 34 -6.31 -3.23 -13.83
CA TYR A 34 -6.98 -2.08 -13.21
C TYR A 34 -8.51 -2.21 -13.07
N ASP A 35 -9.13 -3.17 -13.77
CA ASP A 35 -10.58 -3.38 -13.77
C ASP A 35 -11.07 -4.27 -12.59
N GLY A 36 -10.34 -4.29 -11.46
CA GLY A 36 -10.79 -4.95 -10.23
C GLY A 36 -9.81 -5.96 -9.62
N TYR A 37 -8.59 -6.12 -10.14
CA TYR A 37 -7.59 -7.02 -9.57
C TYR A 37 -6.21 -6.36 -9.47
N SER A 38 -6.18 -5.07 -9.15
CA SER A 38 -4.97 -4.30 -8.90
C SER A 38 -5.06 -3.57 -7.56
N LEU A 39 -3.91 -3.23 -7.00
CA LEU A 39 -3.83 -2.41 -5.78
C LEU A 39 -4.58 -1.07 -5.90
N VAL A 40 -4.78 -0.54 -7.12
CA VAL A 40 -5.51 0.71 -7.36
C VAL A 40 -7.00 0.60 -7.00
N ASN A 41 -7.52 -0.62 -6.93
CA ASN A 41 -8.93 -0.91 -6.63
C ASN A 41 -9.21 -0.94 -5.12
N LEU A 42 -8.17 -0.97 -4.27
CA LEU A 42 -8.32 -1.06 -2.82
C LEU A 42 -9.08 0.12 -2.20
N PRO A 43 -8.87 1.39 -2.59
CA PRO A 43 -9.59 2.51 -1.95
C PRO A 43 -11.11 2.40 -2.10
N ALA A 44 -11.61 1.96 -3.26
CA ALA A 44 -13.03 1.72 -3.49
C ALA A 44 -13.54 0.51 -2.68
N SER A 45 -12.77 -0.57 -2.58
CA SER A 45 -13.10 -1.72 -1.72
C SER A 45 -13.12 -1.37 -0.23
N ILE A 46 -12.17 -0.56 0.23
CA ILE A 46 -12.11 -0.05 1.60
C ILE A 46 -13.33 0.82 1.89
N CYS A 47 -13.77 1.67 0.95
CA CYS A 47 -15.02 2.41 1.09
C CYS A 47 -16.22 1.47 1.26
N HIS A 48 -16.30 0.40 0.46
CA HIS A 48 -17.35 -0.61 0.57
C HIS A 48 -17.37 -1.24 1.97
N TRP A 49 -16.21 -1.70 2.47
CA TRP A 49 -16.10 -2.29 3.80
C TRP A 49 -16.35 -1.31 4.95
N LEU A 50 -16.12 0.00 4.76
CA LEU A 50 -16.43 1.03 5.76
C LEU A 50 -17.85 1.57 5.67
N GLY A 51 -18.63 1.16 4.66
CA GLY A 51 -19.94 1.75 4.37
C GLY A 51 -19.85 3.23 3.97
N ALA A 52 -18.76 3.65 3.34
CA ALA A 52 -18.54 4.99 2.80
C ALA A 52 -18.85 5.04 1.29
N PRO A 53 -19.17 6.23 0.72
CA PRO A 53 -19.28 6.38 -0.73
C PRO A 53 -17.98 5.96 -1.43
N ALA A 54 -18.10 5.39 -2.63
CA ALA A 54 -16.94 4.93 -3.41
C ALA A 54 -15.95 6.08 -3.73
N PHE A 55 -14.67 5.72 -3.91
CA PHE A 55 -13.59 6.66 -4.19
C PHE A 55 -12.58 6.06 -5.18
N GLY A 56 -12.12 6.86 -6.14
CA GLY A 56 -11.15 6.42 -7.14
C GLY A 56 -11.77 5.63 -8.30
N GLY A 57 -11.11 4.54 -8.69
CA GLY A 57 -11.55 3.58 -9.72
C GLY A 57 -12.58 2.56 -9.21
N PRO A 58 -12.83 1.48 -9.99
CA PRO A 58 -13.74 0.41 -9.55
C PRO A 58 -13.17 -0.33 -8.33
N PRO A 59 -14.03 -0.94 -7.48
CA PRO A 59 -13.55 -1.78 -6.39
C PRO A 59 -12.96 -3.09 -6.92
N LEU A 60 -12.38 -3.87 -6.02
CA LEU A 60 -11.93 -5.22 -6.31
C LEU A 60 -13.06 -6.10 -6.86
N GLY A 61 -12.69 -7.13 -7.61
CA GLY A 61 -13.62 -8.10 -8.19
C GLY A 61 -14.54 -8.73 -7.15
N VAL A 62 -15.74 -9.10 -7.60
CA VAL A 62 -16.80 -9.64 -6.73
C VAL A 62 -16.35 -10.86 -5.94
N GLU A 63 -15.44 -11.67 -6.49
CA GLU A 63 -14.89 -12.86 -5.81
C GLU A 63 -14.11 -12.51 -4.54
N ILE A 64 -13.57 -11.28 -4.45
CA ILE A 64 -12.86 -10.78 -3.28
C ILE A 64 -13.83 -10.01 -2.37
N LEU A 65 -14.69 -9.15 -2.93
CA LEU A 65 -15.66 -8.39 -2.13
C LEU A 65 -16.65 -9.30 -1.39
N ASP A 66 -17.16 -10.34 -2.05
CA ASP A 66 -18.16 -11.25 -1.48
C ASP A 66 -17.61 -12.14 -0.35
N LEU A 67 -16.28 -12.15 -0.13
CA LEU A 67 -15.70 -12.78 1.06
C LEU A 67 -16.17 -12.09 2.35
N TYR A 68 -16.45 -10.79 2.28
CA TYR A 68 -16.81 -9.95 3.41
C TYR A 68 -17.92 -8.97 3.01
N GLN A 69 -19.18 -9.42 3.10
CA GLN A 69 -20.35 -8.64 2.69
C GLN A 69 -20.82 -7.62 3.74
N GLN A 70 -20.33 -7.73 4.98
CA GLN A 70 -20.63 -6.78 6.05
C GLN A 70 -19.76 -5.52 5.98
N SER A 71 -20.27 -4.44 6.58
CA SER A 71 -19.43 -3.28 6.91
C SER A 71 -18.72 -3.48 8.25
N PHE A 72 -17.55 -2.86 8.39
CA PHE A 72 -16.69 -2.90 9.56
C PHE A 72 -16.53 -1.51 10.15
N GLN A 73 -16.32 -1.45 11.47
CA GLN A 73 -15.95 -0.19 12.14
C GLN A 73 -14.51 0.18 11.79
N HIS A 74 -13.60 -0.78 11.89
CA HIS A 74 -12.19 -0.57 11.61
C HIS A 74 -11.78 -1.39 10.39
N VAL A 75 -11.16 -0.74 9.41
CA VAL A 75 -10.48 -1.41 8.30
C VAL A 75 -9.00 -1.04 8.36
N ILE A 76 -8.14 -2.05 8.48
CA ILE A 76 -6.69 -1.89 8.54
C ILE A 76 -6.10 -2.32 7.20
N LEU A 77 -5.33 -1.44 6.55
CA LEU A 77 -4.48 -1.79 5.42
C LEU A 77 -3.03 -1.84 5.89
N LEU A 78 -2.50 -3.05 6.03
CA LEU A 78 -1.08 -3.30 6.23
C LEU A 78 -0.39 -3.44 4.88
N VAL A 79 0.51 -2.53 4.56
CA VAL A 79 1.38 -2.59 3.38
C VAL A 79 2.77 -3.02 3.84
N VAL A 80 3.16 -4.24 3.47
CA VAL A 80 4.53 -4.73 3.61
C VAL A 80 5.23 -4.49 2.28
N ASP A 81 6.11 -3.48 2.22
CA ASP A 81 6.77 -3.11 0.97
C ASP A 81 7.70 -4.22 0.49
N GLY A 82 7.77 -4.42 -0.83
CA GLY A 82 8.58 -5.48 -1.44
C GLY A 82 8.04 -6.91 -1.23
N MET A 83 6.93 -7.11 -0.51
CA MET A 83 6.38 -8.45 -0.27
C MET A 83 5.53 -8.94 -1.45
N GLY A 84 6.13 -9.73 -2.33
CA GLY A 84 5.44 -10.40 -3.43
C GLY A 84 4.62 -11.62 -2.99
N LEU A 85 3.74 -12.09 -3.87
CA LEU A 85 2.89 -13.27 -3.61
C LEU A 85 3.71 -14.51 -3.24
N ASN A 86 4.80 -14.80 -3.97
CA ASN A 86 5.64 -15.96 -3.69
C ASN A 86 6.24 -15.92 -2.28
N THR A 87 6.69 -14.74 -1.84
CA THR A 87 7.24 -14.54 -0.49
C THR A 87 6.17 -14.79 0.58
N LEU A 88 4.94 -14.31 0.36
CA LEU A 88 3.82 -14.58 1.27
C LEU A 88 3.42 -16.06 1.29
N GLU A 89 3.34 -16.71 0.13
CA GLU A 89 3.04 -18.14 0.05
C GLU A 89 4.12 -19.00 0.73
N GLU A 90 5.38 -18.59 0.65
CA GLU A 90 6.48 -19.24 1.35
C GLU A 90 6.38 -19.06 2.86
N ALA A 91 6.07 -17.85 3.35
CA ALA A 91 5.84 -17.60 4.78
C ALA A 91 4.66 -18.44 5.30
N LEU A 92 3.54 -18.44 4.58
CA LEU A 92 2.35 -19.24 4.92
C LEU A 92 2.65 -20.74 4.96
N ARG A 93 3.41 -21.26 3.99
CA ARG A 93 3.78 -22.68 3.92
C ARG A 93 4.62 -23.13 5.10
N HIS A 94 5.51 -22.27 5.59
CA HIS A 94 6.42 -22.58 6.69
C HIS A 94 5.84 -22.25 8.07
N SER A 95 4.76 -21.45 8.15
CA SER A 95 4.13 -21.02 9.41
C SER A 95 3.80 -22.13 10.42
N ALA A 96 3.41 -23.32 9.95
CA ALA A 96 3.08 -24.44 10.83
C ALA A 96 4.30 -25.10 11.49
N ASN A 97 5.50 -24.91 10.93
CA ASN A 97 6.73 -25.57 11.37
C ASN A 97 7.82 -24.60 11.85
N ASP A 98 7.65 -23.29 11.61
CA ASP A 98 8.53 -22.23 12.08
C ASP A 98 7.76 -21.30 13.04
N PRO A 99 8.04 -21.36 14.36
CA PRO A 99 7.38 -20.51 15.34
C PRO A 99 7.49 -19.01 15.05
N ASN A 100 8.54 -18.58 14.34
CA ASN A 100 8.69 -17.18 13.96
C ASN A 100 7.67 -16.76 12.89
N LEU A 101 7.23 -17.69 12.04
CA LEU A 101 6.25 -17.43 10.99
C LEU A 101 4.82 -17.79 11.39
N ALA A 102 4.60 -18.20 12.64
CA ALA A 102 3.31 -18.68 13.14
C ALA A 102 2.19 -17.65 12.95
N ILE A 103 2.51 -16.35 13.10
CA ILE A 103 1.55 -15.25 12.94
C ILE A 103 0.88 -15.25 11.56
N TRP A 104 1.61 -15.59 10.50
CA TRP A 104 1.05 -15.66 9.14
C TRP A 104 0.03 -16.79 9.02
N GLY A 105 0.31 -17.93 9.66
CA GLY A 105 -0.62 -19.06 9.73
C GLY A 105 -1.88 -18.72 10.52
N GLU A 106 -1.72 -18.10 11.69
CA GLU A 106 -2.82 -17.63 12.54
C GLU A 106 -3.72 -16.62 11.81
N MET A 107 -3.12 -15.63 11.13
CA MET A 107 -3.85 -14.66 10.32
C MET A 107 -4.60 -15.31 9.15
N ALA A 108 -4.10 -16.42 8.63
CA ALA A 108 -4.70 -17.14 7.51
C ALA A 108 -5.89 -18.03 7.90
N GLU A 109 -6.02 -18.44 9.16
CA GLU A 109 -7.10 -19.34 9.61
C GLU A 109 -8.49 -18.76 9.35
N ASP A 110 -8.66 -17.47 9.60
CA ASP A 110 -9.90 -16.71 9.33
C ASP A 110 -9.75 -15.78 8.11
N GLY A 111 -8.67 -15.95 7.36
CA GLY A 111 -8.28 -15.12 6.23
C GLY A 111 -8.59 -15.71 4.86
N ALA A 112 -8.29 -14.92 3.84
CA ALA A 112 -8.30 -15.35 2.45
C ALA A 112 -7.04 -14.85 1.74
N LEU A 113 -6.50 -15.70 0.86
CA LEU A 113 -5.40 -15.34 -0.03
C LEU A 113 -5.97 -15.03 -1.41
N ALA A 114 -5.80 -13.79 -1.87
CA ALA A 114 -6.21 -13.35 -3.19
C ALA A 114 -5.05 -12.59 -3.86
N PRO A 115 -4.49 -13.08 -4.98
CA PRO A 115 -3.46 -12.36 -5.70
C PRO A 115 -4.03 -11.10 -6.35
N LEU A 116 -3.28 -10.01 -6.26
CA LEU A 116 -3.55 -8.75 -6.93
C LEU A 116 -2.34 -8.37 -7.79
N THR A 117 -2.60 -7.71 -8.91
CA THR A 117 -1.55 -7.05 -9.67
C THR A 117 -1.14 -5.73 -9.02
N SER A 118 0.11 -5.33 -9.24
CA SER A 118 0.56 -3.99 -8.84
C SER A 118 0.04 -2.94 -9.84
N ILE A 119 0.75 -1.83 -9.94
CA ILE A 119 0.63 -0.80 -10.96
C ILE A 119 1.86 -0.82 -11.87
N ALA A 120 1.81 -0.11 -13.00
CA ALA A 120 2.97 0.08 -13.87
C ALA A 120 3.38 1.57 -13.90
N PRO A 121 4.64 1.91 -13.57
CA PRO A 121 5.72 1.03 -13.08
C PRO A 121 5.56 0.62 -11.61
N SER A 122 5.89 -0.63 -11.25
CA SER A 122 5.77 -1.20 -9.89
C SER A 122 6.80 -0.65 -8.90
N THR A 123 6.68 0.64 -8.56
CA THR A 123 7.56 1.34 -7.62
C THR A 123 6.78 1.81 -6.40
N THR A 124 7.44 1.90 -5.24
CA THR A 124 6.83 2.36 -3.98
C THR A 124 6.11 3.69 -4.16
N ALA A 125 6.76 4.71 -4.71
CA ALA A 125 6.14 6.04 -4.87
C ALA A 125 4.85 6.00 -5.72
N ALA A 126 4.84 5.21 -6.80
CA ALA A 126 3.67 5.06 -7.65
C ALA A 126 2.55 4.25 -6.95
N ALA A 127 2.89 3.11 -6.33
CA ALA A 127 1.93 2.26 -5.64
C ALA A 127 1.30 2.96 -4.41
N LEU A 128 2.11 3.64 -3.60
CA LEU A 128 1.61 4.40 -2.46
C LEU A 128 0.70 5.56 -2.89
N THR A 129 1.04 6.25 -3.98
CA THR A 129 0.18 7.27 -4.55
C THR A 129 -1.14 6.66 -5.04
N SER A 130 -1.12 5.48 -5.66
CA SER A 130 -2.33 4.75 -6.05
C SER A 130 -3.19 4.33 -4.86
N PHE A 131 -2.61 3.87 -3.74
CA PHE A 131 -3.37 3.57 -2.51
C PHE A 131 -4.09 4.80 -1.94
N TRP A 132 -3.48 5.99 -2.06
CA TRP A 132 -4.04 7.22 -1.48
C TRP A 132 -4.82 8.08 -2.46
N THR A 133 -5.00 7.64 -3.71
CA THR A 133 -5.78 8.36 -4.73
C THR A 133 -6.84 7.46 -5.39
N GLY A 134 -6.67 6.13 -5.35
CA GLY A 134 -7.47 5.19 -6.12
C GLY A 134 -7.35 5.43 -7.62
N ARG A 135 -6.20 5.96 -8.06
CA ARG A 135 -5.90 6.35 -9.44
C ARG A 135 -4.62 5.67 -9.91
N THR A 136 -4.52 5.42 -11.21
CA THR A 136 -3.34 4.81 -11.82
C THR A 136 -2.17 5.80 -11.90
N PRO A 137 -0.92 5.32 -12.08
CA PRO A 137 0.24 6.19 -12.29
C PRO A 137 0.09 7.18 -13.44
N ALA A 138 -0.61 6.80 -14.51
CA ALA A 138 -0.91 7.68 -15.63
C ALA A 138 -1.86 8.83 -15.26
N GLU A 139 -2.77 8.63 -14.30
CA GLU A 139 -3.71 9.66 -13.84
C GLU A 139 -3.10 10.58 -12.77
N HIS A 140 -2.31 10.04 -11.82
CA HIS A 140 -1.75 10.83 -10.72
C HIS A 140 -0.34 11.38 -10.98
N GLY A 141 0.34 10.94 -12.05
CA GLY A 141 1.61 11.51 -12.53
C GLY A 141 2.88 11.07 -11.77
N VAL A 142 2.76 10.54 -10.55
CA VAL A 142 3.88 9.92 -9.82
C VAL A 142 4.22 8.54 -10.42
N VAL A 143 5.21 8.49 -11.32
CA VAL A 143 5.57 7.26 -12.08
C VAL A 143 6.84 6.56 -11.59
N GLY A 144 7.50 7.10 -10.58
CA GLY A 144 8.75 6.54 -10.06
C GLY A 144 9.29 7.31 -8.86
N PHE A 145 10.38 6.78 -8.30
CA PHE A 145 11.12 7.40 -7.21
C PHE A 145 11.86 8.66 -7.66
N GLU A 146 12.44 8.65 -8.86
CA GLU A 146 13.10 9.80 -9.49
C GLU A 146 12.37 10.18 -10.77
N VAL A 147 11.88 11.42 -10.84
CA VAL A 147 11.08 11.90 -11.97
C VAL A 147 11.59 13.26 -12.43
N TRP A 148 11.74 13.45 -13.74
CA TRP A 148 11.97 14.77 -14.31
C TRP A 148 10.70 15.62 -14.23
N LEU A 149 10.72 16.65 -13.38
CA LEU A 149 9.62 17.62 -13.29
C LEU A 149 9.95 18.84 -14.15
N LYS A 150 9.30 18.91 -15.32
CA LYS A 150 9.56 19.95 -16.33
C LYS A 150 9.33 21.36 -15.78
N GLU A 151 8.30 21.53 -14.96
CA GLU A 151 7.90 22.78 -14.31
C GLU A 151 9.00 23.34 -13.41
N TYR A 152 9.80 22.47 -12.79
CA TYR A 152 10.90 22.84 -11.90
C TYR A 152 12.28 22.67 -12.55
N SER A 153 12.32 22.18 -13.80
CA SER A 153 13.56 21.91 -14.55
C SER A 153 14.58 21.10 -13.75
N MET A 154 14.12 20.07 -13.05
CA MET A 154 14.99 19.17 -12.28
C MET A 154 14.46 17.74 -12.19
N ILE A 155 15.39 16.81 -11.90
CA ILE A 155 15.03 15.47 -11.46
C ILE A 155 14.74 15.55 -9.97
N ALA A 156 13.52 15.21 -9.59
CA ALA A 156 13.05 15.20 -8.21
C ALA A 156 13.04 13.79 -7.65
N ASN A 157 13.48 13.65 -6.40
CA ASN A 157 13.18 12.51 -5.55
C ASN A 157 11.74 12.66 -5.03
N MET A 158 10.85 11.78 -5.47
CA MET A 158 9.42 11.84 -5.16
C MET A 158 9.07 11.28 -3.77
N ILE A 159 9.99 10.62 -3.07
CA ILE A 159 9.78 10.22 -1.66
C ILE A 159 10.06 11.40 -0.73
N TYR A 160 11.23 12.01 -0.90
CA TYR A 160 11.69 13.07 -0.01
C TYR A 160 11.27 14.48 -0.45
N HIS A 161 10.81 14.65 -1.69
CA HIS A 161 10.59 15.94 -2.33
C HIS A 161 11.83 16.84 -2.21
N SER A 162 12.95 16.32 -2.70
CA SER A 162 14.25 16.99 -2.85
C SER A 162 14.75 16.81 -4.28
N PRO A 163 15.73 17.59 -4.77
CA PRO A 163 16.38 17.24 -6.02
C PRO A 163 17.15 15.93 -5.88
N ALA A 164 17.10 15.06 -6.89
CA ALA A 164 17.68 13.72 -6.85
C ALA A 164 19.20 13.71 -6.65
N SER A 165 19.89 14.77 -7.06
CA SER A 165 21.34 14.90 -6.91
C SER A 165 21.82 15.27 -5.50
N PHE A 166 20.92 15.59 -4.57
CA PHE A 166 21.30 16.03 -3.21
C PHE A 166 20.70 15.11 -2.14
N ASN A 167 21.58 14.54 -1.32
CA ASN A 167 21.19 13.75 -0.16
C ASN A 167 20.96 14.65 1.06
N GLY A 168 19.88 14.41 1.80
CA GLY A 168 19.62 15.03 3.10
C GLY A 168 18.89 16.38 3.08
N ASP A 169 18.52 16.92 1.92
CA ASP A 169 17.74 18.18 1.80
C ASP A 169 16.24 17.88 1.67
N PHE A 170 15.67 17.19 2.67
CA PHE A 170 14.28 16.72 2.65
C PHE A 170 13.28 17.89 2.55
N GLY A 171 12.29 17.75 1.65
CA GLY A 171 11.25 18.75 1.41
C GLY A 171 11.74 20.02 0.73
N SER A 172 12.98 20.07 0.25
CA SER A 172 13.57 21.31 -0.27
C SER A 172 13.00 21.79 -1.58
N LEU A 173 12.27 20.95 -2.32
CA LEU A 173 11.49 21.39 -3.47
C LEU A 173 10.47 22.48 -3.10
N ARG A 174 10.05 22.61 -1.84
CA ARG A 174 9.23 23.76 -1.40
C ARG A 174 9.88 25.10 -1.73
N LYS A 175 11.21 25.19 -1.73
CA LYS A 175 11.98 26.40 -2.09
C LYS A 175 11.82 26.77 -3.57
N THR A 176 11.36 25.85 -4.42
CA THR A 176 11.15 26.05 -5.86
C THR A 176 9.68 26.29 -6.21
N GLY A 177 8.81 26.40 -5.21
CA GLY A 177 7.36 26.55 -5.39
C GLY A 177 6.61 25.22 -5.47
N PHE A 178 7.28 24.08 -5.29
CA PHE A 178 6.60 22.79 -5.18
C PHE A 178 5.80 22.72 -3.88
N ASP A 179 4.49 22.50 -3.98
CA ASP A 179 3.66 22.24 -2.81
C ASP A 179 3.10 20.81 -2.86
N PRO A 180 3.56 19.89 -1.98
CA PRO A 180 3.04 18.51 -1.93
C PRO A 180 1.52 18.45 -1.77
N GLU A 181 0.89 19.40 -1.10
CA GLU A 181 -0.55 19.33 -0.82
C GLU A 181 -1.43 19.63 -2.04
N THR A 182 -0.85 20.27 -3.06
CA THR A 182 -1.56 20.65 -4.30
C THR A 182 -0.91 20.08 -5.56
N PHE A 183 0.18 19.31 -5.43
CA PHE A 183 0.93 18.79 -6.57
C PHE A 183 0.14 17.75 -7.38
N LEU A 184 -0.62 16.88 -6.71
CA LEU A 184 -1.38 15.83 -7.39
C LEU A 184 -2.56 16.44 -8.17
N PRO A 185 -2.75 16.04 -9.44
CA PRO A 185 -3.89 16.50 -10.26
C PRO A 185 -5.21 15.78 -9.91
N VAL A 186 -5.17 14.87 -8.94
CA VAL A 186 -6.28 14.02 -8.51
C VAL A 186 -6.53 14.19 -7.01
N PRO A 187 -7.78 13.99 -6.53
CA PRO A 187 -8.08 14.04 -5.11
C PRO A 187 -7.36 12.92 -4.34
N THR A 188 -7.05 13.19 -3.07
CA THR A 188 -6.52 12.19 -2.13
C THR A 188 -7.64 11.58 -1.28
N PHE A 189 -7.36 10.41 -0.71
CA PHE A 189 -8.34 9.56 -0.04
C PHE A 189 -8.73 10.07 1.35
N GLY A 190 -7.79 10.63 2.10
CA GLY A 190 -8.03 11.12 3.47
C GLY A 190 -9.18 12.14 3.57
N PRO A 191 -9.23 13.22 2.75
CA PRO A 191 -10.34 14.17 2.79
C PRO A 191 -11.69 13.54 2.44
N HIS A 192 -11.71 12.51 1.58
CA HIS A 192 -12.92 11.76 1.24
C HIS A 192 -13.45 10.95 2.43
N LEU A 193 -12.55 10.23 3.12
CA LEU A 193 -12.90 9.47 4.32
C LEU A 193 -13.45 10.39 5.43
N VAL A 194 -12.77 11.52 5.70
CA VAL A 194 -13.20 12.49 6.71
C VAL A 194 -14.60 13.03 6.41
N ARG A 195 -14.89 13.41 5.16
CA ARG A 195 -16.24 13.85 4.75
C ARG A 195 -17.31 12.76 4.89
N SER A 196 -16.90 11.51 4.82
CA SER A 196 -17.77 10.34 4.95
C SER A 196 -17.97 9.92 6.41
N GLY A 197 -17.38 10.65 7.37
CA GLY A 197 -17.42 10.33 8.80
C GLY A 197 -16.58 9.09 9.15
N VAL A 198 -15.50 8.85 8.40
CA VAL A 198 -14.46 7.86 8.72
C VAL A 198 -13.19 8.61 9.10
N ARG A 199 -12.55 8.22 10.21
CA ARG A 199 -11.30 8.80 10.67
C ARG A 199 -10.11 8.02 10.08
N PRO A 200 -9.24 8.62 9.24
CA PRO A 200 -8.05 7.96 8.76
C PRO A 200 -6.88 8.15 9.72
N TYR A 201 -6.15 7.07 10.01
CA TYR A 201 -4.90 7.06 10.74
C TYR A 201 -3.80 6.47 9.86
N ALA A 202 -2.58 6.99 9.98
CA ALA A 202 -1.44 6.52 9.21
C ALA A 202 -0.25 6.25 10.13
N PHE A 203 0.21 5.00 10.15
CA PHE A 203 1.38 4.53 10.87
C PHE A 203 2.49 4.24 9.88
N GLN A 204 3.62 4.92 10.05
CA GLN A 204 4.82 4.74 9.25
C GLN A 204 6.03 4.87 10.16
N HIS A 205 7.15 4.27 9.75
CA HIS A 205 8.40 4.47 10.49
C HIS A 205 8.75 5.97 10.58
N HIS A 206 9.27 6.40 11.72
CA HIS A 206 9.49 7.81 12.03
C HIS A 206 10.42 8.53 11.03
N SER A 207 11.27 7.79 10.31
CA SER A 207 12.15 8.34 9.28
C SER A 207 11.41 8.85 8.05
N ILE A 208 10.20 8.36 7.78
CA ILE A 208 9.43 8.68 6.57
C ILE A 208 8.04 9.27 6.85
N ALA A 209 7.53 9.18 8.09
CA ALA A 209 6.17 9.61 8.44
C ALA A 209 5.84 11.07 8.05
N TYR A 210 6.85 11.94 8.00
CA TYR A 210 6.73 13.34 7.57
C TYR A 210 7.57 13.65 6.32
N SER A 211 7.86 12.64 5.50
CA SER A 211 8.50 12.81 4.20
C SER A 211 7.64 13.67 3.27
N GLY A 212 8.22 14.11 2.16
CA GLY A 212 7.50 14.84 1.13
C GLY A 212 6.29 14.05 0.61
N LEU A 213 6.50 12.77 0.29
CA LEU A 213 5.45 11.86 -0.17
C LEU A 213 4.35 11.68 0.87
N SER A 214 4.72 11.41 2.13
CA SER A 214 3.74 11.27 3.21
C SER A 214 2.90 12.54 3.40
N THR A 215 3.53 13.72 3.33
CA THR A 215 2.81 15.00 3.39
C THR A 215 1.82 15.16 2.23
N MET A 216 2.22 14.75 1.01
CA MET A 216 1.36 14.81 -0.18
C MET A 216 0.16 13.86 -0.10
N LEU A 217 0.38 12.64 0.39
CA LEU A 217 -0.63 11.57 0.35
C LEU A 217 -1.58 11.56 1.55
N LEU A 218 -1.05 11.82 2.75
CA LEU A 218 -1.74 11.57 4.03
C LEU A 218 -2.58 12.76 4.51
N ARG A 219 -2.91 13.69 3.62
CA ARG A 219 -3.76 14.84 3.94
C ARG A 219 -5.08 14.35 4.57
N GLY A 220 -5.40 14.86 5.75
CA GLY A 220 -6.62 14.50 6.49
C GLY A 220 -6.50 13.24 7.34
N ALA A 221 -5.42 12.47 7.22
CA ALA A 221 -5.09 11.38 8.15
C ALA A 221 -4.34 11.91 9.38
N GLU A 222 -4.57 11.27 10.52
CA GLU A 222 -3.76 11.48 11.72
C GLU A 222 -2.52 10.58 11.63
N VAL A 223 -1.35 11.22 11.51
CA VAL A 223 -0.08 10.51 11.35
C VAL A 223 0.50 10.18 12.73
N SER A 224 0.70 8.88 12.97
CA SER A 224 1.26 8.30 14.20
C SER A 224 2.55 7.55 13.86
N PRO A 225 3.72 8.21 13.92
CA PRO A 225 4.99 7.58 13.61
C PRO A 225 5.36 6.50 14.63
N PHE A 226 6.01 5.42 14.20
CA PHE A 226 6.57 4.40 15.08
C PHE A 226 8.08 4.24 14.90
N ARG A 227 8.76 3.67 15.91
CA ARG A 227 10.21 3.36 15.88
C ARG A 227 10.53 1.88 15.73
N SER A 228 9.62 1.01 16.13
CA SER A 228 9.76 -0.45 16.06
C SER A 228 8.40 -1.09 15.86
N LEU A 229 8.36 -2.36 15.47
CA LEU A 229 7.10 -3.11 15.36
C LEU A 229 6.37 -3.21 16.71
N SER A 230 7.10 -3.31 17.82
CA SER A 230 6.49 -3.29 19.15
C SER A 230 5.78 -1.97 19.46
N ASP A 231 6.39 -0.84 19.13
CA ASP A 231 5.79 0.50 19.25
C ASP A 231 4.54 0.63 18.38
N LEU A 232 4.62 0.17 17.12
CA LEU A 232 3.50 0.12 16.19
C LEU A 232 2.31 -0.66 16.76
N TRP A 233 2.50 -1.94 17.11
CA TRP A 233 1.39 -2.81 17.48
C TRP A 233 0.76 -2.44 18.81
N VAL A 234 1.56 -1.98 19.79
CA VAL A 234 1.01 -1.43 21.04
C VAL A 234 0.18 -0.17 20.76
N SER A 235 0.68 0.73 19.91
CA SER A 235 -0.03 1.97 19.57
C SER A 235 -1.34 1.72 18.81
N VAL A 236 -1.37 0.77 17.88
CA VAL A 236 -2.58 0.37 17.15
C VAL A 236 -3.62 -0.23 18.11
N ASN A 237 -3.22 -1.09 19.04
CA ASN A 237 -4.13 -1.66 20.03
C ASN A 237 -4.73 -0.57 20.93
N LEU A 238 -3.90 0.34 21.45
CA LEU A 238 -4.38 1.48 22.26
C LEU A 238 -5.35 2.38 21.49
N LEU A 239 -5.10 2.58 20.19
CA LEU A 239 -5.98 3.34 19.31
C LEU A 239 -7.37 2.68 19.20
N LEU A 240 -7.41 1.37 18.92
CA LEU A 240 -8.63 0.59 18.77
C LEU A 240 -9.42 0.50 20.10
N ASP A 241 -8.75 0.20 21.20
CA ASP A 241 -9.36 0.11 22.54
C ASP A 241 -9.99 1.44 22.98
N ALA A 242 -9.36 2.56 22.65
CA ALA A 242 -9.87 3.88 22.98
C ALA A 242 -11.06 4.32 22.12
N ARG A 243 -11.27 3.69 20.96
CA ARG A 243 -12.24 4.15 19.94
C ARG A 243 -13.08 3.02 19.31
N PRO A 244 -13.67 2.09 20.09
CA PRO A 244 -14.33 0.89 19.56
C PRO A 244 -15.58 1.17 18.69
N ALA A 245 -16.16 2.38 18.80
CA ALA A 245 -17.32 2.79 18.02
C ALA A 245 -16.99 3.76 16.88
N GLU A 246 -15.72 4.13 16.71
CA GLU A 246 -15.30 5.01 15.62
C GLU A 246 -15.17 4.21 14.32
N ARG A 247 -15.70 4.74 13.23
CA ARG A 247 -15.35 4.22 11.91
C ARG A 247 -13.98 4.73 11.52
N SER A 248 -13.01 3.83 11.36
CA SER A 248 -11.63 4.23 11.05
C SER A 248 -11.01 3.43 9.92
N TYR A 249 -10.23 4.13 9.12
CA TYR A 249 -9.27 3.53 8.20
C TYR A 249 -7.87 3.64 8.80
N ILE A 250 -7.20 2.53 9.06
CA ILE A 250 -5.86 2.51 9.64
C ILE A 250 -4.90 2.01 8.57
N TYR A 251 -4.07 2.91 8.06
CA TYR A 251 -3.02 2.60 7.11
C TYR A 251 -1.72 2.35 7.87
N ILE A 252 -1.07 1.21 7.62
CA ILE A 252 0.22 0.85 8.19
C ILE A 252 1.17 0.57 7.03
N TYR A 253 2.33 1.22 7.03
CA TYR A 253 3.40 0.96 6.07
C TYR A 253 4.64 0.44 6.78
N TRP A 254 5.07 -0.75 6.38
CA TRP A 254 6.27 -1.43 6.86
C TRP A 254 7.22 -1.65 5.68
N GLY A 255 8.34 -0.92 5.67
CA GLY A 255 9.26 -0.87 4.53
C GLY A 255 10.52 -1.73 4.67
N ASP A 256 10.76 -2.31 5.84
CA ASP A 256 12.07 -2.90 6.19
C ASP A 256 12.40 -4.13 5.32
N LEU A 257 11.38 -4.88 4.89
CA LEU A 257 11.53 -6.04 3.98
C LEU A 257 12.11 -5.62 2.61
N ASP A 258 11.59 -4.54 2.03
CA ASP A 258 12.09 -3.97 0.77
C ASP A 258 13.49 -3.40 0.94
N GLU A 259 13.74 -2.66 2.03
CA GLU A 259 15.06 -2.12 2.35
C GLU A 259 16.12 -3.23 2.44
N HIS A 260 15.82 -4.30 3.18
CA HIS A 260 16.70 -5.47 3.31
C HIS A 260 16.91 -6.19 1.97
N SER A 261 15.85 -6.35 1.18
CA SER A 261 15.91 -6.96 -0.14
C SER A 261 16.78 -6.16 -1.10
N HIS A 262 16.68 -4.83 -1.11
CA HIS A 262 17.54 -3.97 -1.91
C HIS A 262 19.00 -4.00 -1.48
N ARG A 263 19.25 -4.04 -0.17
CA ARG A 263 20.61 -3.95 0.38
C ARG A 263 21.38 -5.26 0.29
N PHE A 264 20.70 -6.39 0.47
CA PHE A 264 21.36 -7.70 0.61
C PHE A 264 20.92 -8.73 -0.43
N GLY A 265 19.86 -8.44 -1.19
CA GLY A 265 19.24 -9.36 -2.13
C GLY A 265 18.07 -10.12 -1.51
N PRO A 266 17.06 -10.49 -2.32
CA PRO A 266 15.81 -11.07 -1.83
C PRO A 266 15.95 -12.48 -1.23
N GLY A 267 17.03 -13.21 -1.55
CA GLY A 267 17.31 -14.54 -1.02
C GLY A 267 18.15 -14.54 0.27
N ASP A 268 18.47 -13.38 0.82
CA ASP A 268 19.28 -13.27 2.04
C ASP A 268 18.44 -13.61 3.29
N SER A 269 19.06 -14.27 4.28
CA SER A 269 18.36 -14.69 5.49
C SER A 269 17.77 -13.53 6.30
N ARG A 270 18.33 -12.32 6.20
CA ARG A 270 17.77 -11.12 6.84
C ARG A 270 16.41 -10.74 6.29
N VAL A 271 16.13 -11.00 5.00
CA VAL A 271 14.82 -10.75 4.39
C VAL A 271 13.79 -11.74 4.95
N ALA A 272 14.15 -13.02 5.04
CA ALA A 272 13.28 -14.04 5.62
C ALA A 272 12.99 -13.77 7.11
N LEU A 273 14.02 -13.36 7.87
CA LEU A 273 13.90 -13.01 9.29
C LEU A 273 13.17 -11.69 9.55
N GLU A 274 12.91 -10.87 8.53
CA GLU A 274 12.06 -9.68 8.71
C GLU A 274 10.58 -10.07 8.83
N LEU A 275 10.19 -11.23 8.27
CA LEU A 275 8.83 -11.76 8.37
C LEU A 275 8.58 -12.58 9.64
N ALA A 276 9.61 -12.74 10.47
CA ALA A 276 9.66 -13.54 11.70
C ALA A 276 9.04 -12.84 12.93
#